data_AF-A0A3D2KQP5-F1
#
_entry.id   AF-A0A3D2KQP5-F1
#
_cell.length_a   1.000
_cell.length_b   1.000
_cell.length_c   1.000
_cell.angle_alpha   90.00
_cell.angle_beta   90.00
_cell.angle_gamma   90.00
#
_symmetry.space_group_name_H-M   'P 1'
#
loop_
_entity.id
_entity.type
_entity.pdbx_description
1 polymer ?
#
loop_
_entity_poly.entity_id
_entity_poly.type
_entity_poly.pdbx_seq_one_letter_code
_entity_poly.pdbx_strand_id
1 'polypeptide(L)'
;MAYRGEGRWRIARENTYTWPSVVVGLFLVAVGLFMVGRWVGFVLAGNMPEGLWTVENDRYLVFRIGAEGTVALLAVLGGLGLLRGRPWGTATALVALGGLLHSTVDSLGFSLLSVPESSPLLLGVLGGVLLSFVGLHFGRR
;
A
#
# COMPACT_ATOMS: atom_id res chain seq x y z
N MET A 1 -9.17 16.20 52.42
CA MET A 1 -9.67 15.41 51.26
C MET A 1 -8.57 15.36 50.22
N ALA A 2 -7.87 14.22 50.10
CA ALA A 2 -6.73 14.07 49.20
C ALA A 2 -7.16 13.24 47.98
N TYR A 3 -7.07 13.84 46.79
CA TYR A 3 -7.37 13.16 45.53
C TYR A 3 -6.08 12.49 45.02
N ARG A 4 -5.98 11.18 45.22
CA ARG A 4 -4.83 10.36 44.79
C ARG A 4 -5.04 9.98 43.32
N GLY A 5 -4.43 10.74 42.41
CA GLY A 5 -4.46 10.47 40.98
C GLY A 5 -3.56 9.29 40.58
N GLU A 6 -3.96 8.05 40.89
CA GLU A 6 -3.32 6.84 40.36
C GLU A 6 -3.87 6.52 38.96
N GLY A 7 -3.64 7.41 37.99
CA GLY A 7 -3.97 7.22 36.58
C GLY A 7 -2.78 6.63 35.83
N ARG A 8 -2.45 5.38 36.11
CA ARG A 8 -1.31 4.64 35.54
C ARG A 8 -1.56 4.36 34.05
N TRP A 9 -1.22 5.31 33.18
CA TRP A 9 -1.17 5.12 31.72
C TRP A 9 -0.03 4.17 31.33
N ARG A 10 -0.19 2.88 31.62
CA ARG A 10 0.62 1.82 31.03
C ARG A 10 -0.20 1.15 29.94
N ILE A 11 -0.20 1.77 28.76
CA ILE A 11 -0.35 1.02 27.52
C ILE A 11 1.00 1.12 26.79
N ALA A 12 2.06 0.70 27.48
CA ALA A 12 3.21 0.16 26.76
C ALA A 12 2.82 -1.27 26.38
N ARG A 13 1.94 -1.43 25.37
CA ARG A 13 1.92 -2.69 24.64
C ARG A 13 3.29 -2.75 23.99
N GLU A 14 4.12 -3.68 24.43
CA GLU A 14 5.23 -4.15 23.64
C GLU A 14 4.64 -4.44 22.26
N ASN A 15 5.03 -3.64 21.26
CA ASN A 15 4.59 -3.85 19.90
C ASN A 15 5.38 -5.08 19.43
N THR A 16 4.89 -6.26 19.81
CA THR A 16 5.55 -7.52 19.53
C THR A 16 5.55 -7.68 18.01
N TYR A 17 6.75 -7.64 17.43
CA TYR A 17 6.98 -7.92 16.03
C TYR A 17 6.49 -9.33 15.74
N THR A 18 5.28 -9.46 15.22
CA THR A 18 4.82 -10.74 14.69
C THR A 18 5.44 -10.92 13.31
N TRP A 19 5.95 -12.12 13.01
CA TRP A 19 6.50 -12.44 11.70
C TRP A 19 5.57 -12.05 10.53
N PRO A 20 4.21 -12.10 10.62
CA PRO A 20 3.34 -11.61 9.55
C PRO A 20 3.50 -10.11 9.32
N SER A 21 3.64 -9.31 10.38
CA SER A 21 3.82 -7.85 10.27
C SER A 21 5.11 -7.48 9.53
N VAL A 22 6.17 -8.26 9.72
CA VAL A 22 7.44 -8.09 9.00
C VAL A 22 7.26 -8.42 7.52
N VAL A 23 6.64 -9.57 7.20
CA VAL A 23 6.38 -9.98 5.82
C VAL A 23 5.51 -8.97 5.08
N VAL A 24 4.41 -8.54 5.70
CA VAL A 24 3.52 -7.50 5.15
C VAL A 24 4.27 -6.19 4.98
N GLY A 25 5.13 -5.82 5.94
CA GLY A 25 5.93 -4.61 5.85
C GLY A 25 6.88 -4.60 4.66
N LEU A 26 7.60 -5.70 4.44
CA LEU A 26 8.49 -5.87 3.28
C LEU A 26 7.71 -5.85 1.97
N PHE A 27 6.58 -6.56 1.91
CA PHE A 27 5.71 -6.58 0.74
C PHE A 27 5.22 -5.18 0.37
N LEU A 28 4.69 -4.42 1.34
CA LEU A 28 4.20 -3.06 1.11
C LEU A 28 5.29 -2.10 0.65
N VAL A 29 6.49 -2.17 1.24
CA VAL A 29 7.63 -1.36 0.79
C VAL A 29 8.01 -1.70 -0.65
N ALA A 30 8.12 -3.00 -0.98
CA ALA A 30 8.48 -3.43 -2.32
C ALA A 30 7.46 -2.97 -3.37
N VAL A 31 6.17 -3.20 -3.13
CA VAL A 31 5.09 -2.80 -4.05
C VAL A 31 5.00 -1.28 -4.17
N GLY A 32 5.10 -0.55 -3.06
CA GLY A 32 5.09 0.92 -3.09
C GLY A 32 6.23 1.51 -3.90
N LEU A 33 7.46 1.02 -3.71
CA LEU A 33 8.61 1.44 -4.52
C LEU A 33 8.45 1.06 -6.00
N PHE A 34 7.91 -0.12 -6.29
CA PHE A 34 7.61 -0.54 -7.65
C PHE A 34 6.58 0.37 -8.33
N MET A 35 5.50 0.75 -7.64
CA MET A 35 4.50 1.69 -8.18
C MET A 35 5.11 3.05 -8.52
N VAL A 36 5.98 3.59 -7.65
CA VAL A 36 6.72 4.83 -7.95
C VAL A 36 7.62 4.64 -9.18
N GLY A 37 8.38 3.54 -9.22
CA GLY A 37 9.26 3.21 -10.34
C GLY A 37 8.52 3.11 -11.68
N ARG A 38 7.33 2.49 -11.68
CA ARG A 38 6.46 2.39 -12.86
C ARG A 38 6.09 3.77 -13.40
N TRP A 39 5.60 4.65 -12.53
CA TRP A 39 5.21 6.01 -12.95
C TRP A 39 6.39 6.84 -13.41
N VAL A 40 7.51 6.78 -12.71
CA VAL A 40 8.75 7.45 -13.14
C VAL A 40 9.19 6.94 -14.51
N GLY A 41 9.21 5.63 -14.74
CA GLY A 41 9.53 5.04 -16.04
C GLY A 41 8.56 5.47 -17.14
N PHE A 42 7.26 5.52 -16.83
CA PHE A 42 6.22 5.97 -17.77
C PHE A 42 6.40 7.43 -18.20
N VAL A 43 6.75 8.31 -17.26
CA VAL A 43 7.10 9.71 -17.55
C VAL A 43 8.35 9.81 -18.41
N LEU A 44 9.42 9.10 -18.03
CA LEU A 44 10.70 9.14 -18.74
C LEU A 44 10.63 8.57 -20.16
N ALA A 45 9.72 7.62 -20.41
CA ALA A 45 9.46 7.06 -21.73
C ALA A 45 8.71 8.03 -22.67
N GLY A 46 8.27 9.19 -22.18
CA GLY A 46 7.55 10.18 -23.00
C GLY A 46 6.09 9.80 -23.27
N ASN A 47 5.51 8.88 -22.49
CA ASN A 47 4.12 8.40 -22.68
C ASN A 47 3.04 9.42 -22.23
N MET A 48 3.41 10.69 -22.08
CA MET A 48 2.53 11.79 -21.68
C MET A 48 2.60 12.91 -22.73
N PRO A 49 2.00 12.75 -23.92
CA PRO A 49 2.10 13.72 -25.02
C PRO A 49 1.59 15.11 -24.63
N GLU A 50 0.64 15.20 -23.72
CA GLU A 50 0.09 16.47 -23.19
C GLU A 50 0.55 16.73 -21.73
N GLY A 51 1.61 16.04 -21.29
CA GLY A 51 2.05 16.07 -19.90
C GLY A 51 1.00 15.52 -18.94
N LEU A 52 0.85 16.15 -17.77
CA LEU A 52 -0.09 15.73 -16.73
C LEU A 52 -1.58 15.80 -17.17
N TRP A 53 -1.88 16.54 -18.24
CA TRP A 53 -3.22 16.69 -18.78
C TRP A 53 -3.60 15.62 -19.81
N THR A 54 -2.68 14.70 -20.11
CA THR A 54 -2.95 13.55 -20.99
C THR A 54 -4.19 12.80 -20.50
N VAL A 55 -5.11 12.49 -21.42
CA VAL A 55 -6.33 11.74 -21.13
C VAL A 55 -6.11 10.26 -21.51
N GLU A 56 -6.39 9.37 -20.57
CA GLU A 56 -6.35 7.92 -20.76
C GLU A 56 -7.64 7.31 -20.25
N ASN A 57 -8.34 6.52 -21.07
CA ASN A 57 -9.64 5.91 -20.73
C ASN A 57 -10.68 6.93 -20.21
N ASP A 58 -10.82 8.05 -20.94
CA ASP A 58 -11.72 9.17 -20.60
C ASP A 58 -11.47 9.83 -19.24
N ARG A 59 -10.26 9.65 -18.66
CA ARG A 59 -9.86 10.25 -17.38
C ARG A 59 -8.51 10.95 -17.51
N TYR A 60 -8.35 12.06 -16.80
CA TYR A 60 -7.05 12.76 -16.74
C TYR A 60 -6.03 11.93 -15.95
N LEU A 61 -4.86 11.74 -16.55
CA LEU A 61 -3.78 10.94 -16.00
C LEU A 61 -3.26 11.51 -14.67
N VAL A 62 -3.30 12.83 -14.46
CA VAL A 62 -2.90 13.48 -13.20
C VAL A 62 -3.62 12.90 -11.98
N PHE A 63 -4.91 12.60 -12.07
CA PHE A 63 -5.67 12.06 -10.94
C PHE A 63 -5.31 10.60 -10.67
N ARG A 64 -5.03 9.83 -11.73
CA ARG A 64 -4.55 8.45 -11.62
C ARG A 64 -3.18 8.41 -10.95
N ILE A 65 -2.24 9.22 -11.43
CA ILE A 65 -0.89 9.38 -10.84
C ILE A 65 -0.99 9.82 -9.38
N GLY A 66 -1.85 10.80 -9.08
CA GLY A 66 -2.04 11.30 -7.71
C GLY A 66 -2.60 10.22 -6.77
N ALA A 67 -3.61 9.47 -7.21
CA ALA A 67 -4.19 8.39 -6.44
C ALA A 67 -3.20 7.26 -6.19
N GLU A 68 -2.59 6.73 -7.26
CA GLU A 68 -1.60 5.66 -7.17
C GLU A 68 -0.33 6.09 -6.42
N GLY A 69 0.10 7.33 -6.58
CA GLY A 69 1.22 7.92 -5.82
C GLY A 69 0.92 8.03 -4.33
N THR A 70 -0.31 8.40 -3.96
CA THR A 70 -0.75 8.43 -2.56
C THR A 70 -0.77 7.01 -1.97
N VAL A 71 -1.30 6.03 -2.71
CA VAL A 71 -1.28 4.61 -2.30
C VAL A 71 0.16 4.12 -2.13
N ALA A 72 1.05 4.43 -3.06
CA ALA A 72 2.45 4.05 -3.00
C ALA A 72 3.16 4.65 -1.77
N LEU A 73 2.93 5.94 -1.49
CA LEU A 73 3.47 6.61 -0.31
C LEU A 73 2.97 5.96 0.98
N LEU A 74 1.66 5.71 1.08
CA LEU A 74 1.07 5.04 2.24
C LEU A 74 1.57 3.61 2.39
N ALA A 75 1.80 2.88 1.30
CA ALA A 75 2.38 1.54 1.33
C ALA A 75 3.81 1.56 1.89
N VAL A 76 4.67 2.47 1.41
CA VAL A 76 6.03 2.62 1.92
C VAL A 76 6.02 3.03 3.40
N LEU A 77 5.24 4.06 3.76
CA LEU A 77 5.17 4.54 5.14
C LEU A 77 4.58 3.47 6.06
N GLY A 78 3.47 2.83 5.67
CA GLY A 78 2.83 1.76 6.43
C GLY A 78 3.75 0.56 6.62
N GLY A 79 4.44 0.14 5.56
CA GLY A 79 5.42 -0.95 5.64
C GLY A 79 6.61 -0.60 6.54
N LEU A 80 7.18 0.60 6.40
CA LEU A 80 8.23 1.09 7.30
C LEU A 80 7.74 1.24 8.75
N GLY A 81 6.48 1.59 8.95
CA GLY A 81 5.83 1.67 10.26
C GLY A 81 5.70 0.29 10.90
N LEU A 82 5.27 -0.72 10.14
CA LEU A 82 5.23 -2.12 10.58
C LEU A 82 6.63 -2.65 10.92
N LEU A 83 7.62 -2.41 10.04
CA LEU A 83 9.01 -2.84 10.23
C LEU A 83 9.72 -2.15 11.41
N ARG A 84 9.23 -0.99 11.85
CA ARG A 84 9.73 -0.28 13.03
C ARG A 84 8.85 -0.46 14.27
N GLY A 85 7.84 -1.33 14.21
CA GLY A 85 6.92 -1.57 15.32
C GLY A 85 6.26 -0.28 15.81
N ARG A 86 5.88 0.62 14.89
CA ARG A 86 5.22 1.89 15.25
C ARG A 86 3.71 1.68 15.35
N PRO A 87 3.02 2.30 16.32
CA PRO A 87 1.58 2.09 16.55
C PRO A 87 0.71 2.55 15.38
N TRP A 88 1.17 3.55 14.62
CA TRP A 88 0.50 4.03 13.41
C TRP A 88 0.70 3.12 12.20
N GLY A 89 1.70 2.23 12.22
CA GLY A 89 2.09 1.40 11.07
C GLY A 89 0.95 0.52 10.57
N THR A 90 0.22 -0.14 11.49
CA THR A 90 -0.92 -0.99 11.09
C THR A 90 -2.07 -0.20 10.48
N ALA A 91 -2.40 0.97 11.02
CA ALA A 91 -3.48 1.79 10.46
C ALA A 91 -3.13 2.27 9.04
N THR A 92 -1.91 2.80 8.86
CA THR A 92 -1.42 3.23 7.56
C THR A 92 -1.33 2.07 6.56
N ALA A 93 -0.85 0.90 7.00
CA ALA A 93 -0.77 -0.30 6.17
C ALA A 93 -2.16 -0.79 5.69
N LEU A 94 -3.18 -0.75 6.55
CA LEU A 94 -4.54 -1.16 6.16
C LEU A 94 -5.15 -0.21 5.12
N VAL A 95 -4.92 1.10 5.25
CA VAL A 95 -5.35 2.08 4.23
C VAL A 95 -4.63 1.82 2.90
N ALA A 96 -3.31 1.59 2.96
CA ALA A 96 -2.52 1.26 1.77
C ALA A 96 -2.98 -0.03 1.09
N LEU A 97 -3.26 -1.09 1.87
CA LEU A 97 -3.77 -2.36 1.34
C LEU A 97 -5.15 -2.20 0.66
N GLY A 98 -6.03 -1.36 1.19
CA GLY A 98 -7.31 -1.04 0.54
C GLY A 98 -7.11 -0.33 -0.80
N GLY A 99 -6.18 0.63 -0.87
CA GLY A 99 -5.80 1.29 -2.11
C GLY A 99 -5.16 0.33 -3.12
N LEU A 100 -4.24 -0.53 -2.67
CA LEU A 100 -3.59 -1.54 -3.51
C LEU A 100 -4.60 -2.56 -4.05
N LEU A 101 -5.58 -2.97 -3.24
CA LEU A 101 -6.65 -3.86 -3.68
C LEU A 101 -7.40 -3.24 -4.86
N HIS A 102 -7.84 -1.98 -4.71
CA HIS A 102 -8.51 -1.25 -5.78
C HIS A 102 -7.63 -1.12 -7.04
N SER A 103 -6.40 -0.61 -6.90
CA SER A 103 -5.47 -0.41 -8.03
C SER A 103 -5.10 -1.71 -8.74
N THR A 104 -5.01 -2.82 -8.00
CA THR A 104 -4.68 -4.14 -8.59
C THR A 104 -5.87 -4.68 -9.39
N VAL A 105 -7.10 -4.55 -8.89
CA VAL A 105 -8.30 -4.95 -9.62
C VAL A 105 -8.48 -4.12 -10.90
N ASP A 106 -8.30 -2.80 -10.81
CA ASP A 106 -8.34 -1.89 -11.96
C ASP A 106 -7.28 -2.27 -13.01
N SER A 107 -6.03 -2.48 -12.56
CA SER A 107 -4.93 -2.91 -13.43
C SER A 107 -5.17 -4.28 -14.06
N LEU A 108 -5.79 -5.21 -13.32
CA LEU A 108 -6.09 -6.56 -13.82
C LEU A 108 -7.14 -6.51 -14.93
N GLY A 109 -8.18 -5.69 -14.77
CA GLY A 109 -9.18 -5.46 -15.82
C GLY A 109 -8.57 -4.94 -17.11
N PHE A 110 -7.67 -3.96 -17.01
CA PHE A 110 -6.91 -3.45 -18.16
C PHE A 110 -5.97 -4.50 -18.77
N SER A 111 -5.22 -5.21 -17.93
CA SER A 111 -4.25 -6.25 -18.35
C SER A 111 -4.90 -7.34 -19.20
N LEU A 112 -6.10 -7.80 -18.82
CA LEU A 112 -6.80 -8.85 -19.56
C LEU A 112 -7.14 -8.46 -21.01
N LEU A 113 -7.28 -7.16 -21.28
CA LEU A 113 -7.61 -6.64 -22.60
C LEU A 113 -6.37 -6.23 -23.40
N SER A 114 -5.39 -5.61 -22.74
CA SER A 114 -4.29 -4.92 -23.42
C SER A 114 -2.96 -5.65 -23.34
N VAL A 115 -2.67 -6.31 -22.22
CA VAL A 115 -1.35 -6.92 -21.95
C VAL A 115 -1.54 -8.21 -21.12
N PRO A 116 -2.14 -9.28 -21.69
CA PRO A 116 -2.57 -10.45 -20.93
C PRO A 116 -1.43 -11.15 -20.17
N GLU A 117 -0.21 -11.08 -20.68
CA GLU A 117 1.00 -11.63 -20.07
C GLU A 117 1.32 -11.02 -18.69
N SER A 118 0.80 -9.84 -18.37
CA SER A 118 0.99 -9.21 -17.06
C SER A 118 -0.03 -9.67 -16.00
N SER A 119 -1.08 -10.39 -16.41
CA SER A 119 -2.17 -10.83 -15.53
C SER A 119 -1.71 -11.76 -14.40
N PRO A 120 -0.81 -12.75 -14.62
CA PRO A 120 -0.32 -13.61 -13.54
C PRO A 120 0.40 -12.84 -12.43
N LEU A 121 1.18 -11.82 -12.79
CA LEU A 121 1.86 -10.95 -11.83
C LEU A 121 0.83 -10.19 -10.97
N LEU A 122 -0.19 -9.61 -11.61
CA LEU A 122 -1.24 -8.86 -10.92
C LEU A 122 -2.10 -9.75 -10.02
N LEU A 123 -2.38 -11.00 -10.42
CA LEU A 123 -3.01 -12.00 -9.56
C LEU A 123 -2.14 -12.34 -8.35
N GLY A 124 -0.81 -12.44 -8.52
CA GLY A 124 0.13 -12.62 -7.42
C GLY A 124 0.10 -11.45 -6.43
N VAL A 125 0.09 -10.20 -6.93
CA VAL A 125 -0.05 -9.01 -6.09
C VAL A 125 -1.39 -9.01 -5.35
N LEU A 126 -2.49 -9.35 -6.03
CA LEU A 126 -3.81 -9.45 -5.42
C LEU A 126 -3.83 -10.49 -4.29
N GLY A 127 -3.26 -11.67 -4.53
CA GLY A 127 -3.09 -12.70 -3.51
C GLY A 127 -2.27 -12.20 -2.32
N GLY A 128 -1.16 -11.50 -2.57
CA GLY A 128 -0.33 -10.87 -1.54
C GLY A 128 -1.08 -9.84 -0.70
N VAL A 129 -1.92 -9.00 -1.32
CA VAL A 129 -2.77 -8.03 -0.64
C VAL A 129 -3.79 -8.73 0.27
N LEU A 130 -4.50 -9.74 -0.24
CA LEU A 130 -5.51 -10.49 0.53
C LEU A 130 -4.87 -11.23 1.71
N LEU A 131 -3.74 -11.91 1.49
CA LEU A 131 -3.00 -12.59 2.55
C LEU A 131 -2.45 -11.60 3.58
N SER A 132 -2.13 -10.37 3.19
CA SER A 132 -1.69 -9.31 4.11
C SER A 132 -2.80 -8.88 5.06
N PHE A 133 -4.05 -8.79 4.60
CA PHE A 133 -5.20 -8.54 5.49
C PHE A 133 -5.35 -9.64 6.55
N VAL A 134 -5.23 -10.90 6.12
CA VAL A 134 -5.27 -12.07 7.00
C VAL A 134 -4.11 -12.02 8.01
N GLY A 135 -2.88 -11.80 7.53
CA GLY A 135 -1.68 -11.73 8.35
C GLY A 135 -1.75 -10.65 9.42
N LEU A 136 -2.22 -9.44 9.08
CA LEU A 136 -2.40 -8.35 10.04
C LEU A 136 -3.58 -8.56 11.00
N HIS A 137 -4.63 -9.28 10.59
CA HIS A 137 -5.75 -9.59 11.46
C HIS A 137 -5.38 -10.62 12.54
N PHE A 138 -4.72 -11.71 12.15
CA PHE A 138 -4.34 -12.78 13.07
C PHE A 138 -3.04 -12.51 13.84
N GLY A 139 -2.15 -11.67 13.32
CA GLY A 139 -0.90 -11.27 13.97
C GLY A 139 -1.06 -10.27 15.13
N ARG A 140 -2.28 -9.98 15.55
CA ARG A 140 -2.61 -9.05 16.68
C ARG A 140 -2.87 -9.77 18.02
N ARG A 141 -2.71 -11.09 18.06
CA ARG A 141 -2.85 -11.92 19.27
C ARG A 141 -1.52 -12.02 19.99
#